data_AF-A0A2D7G8U2-F1
#
_entry.id   AF-A0A2D7G8U2-F1
#
_cell.length_a   1.000
_cell.length_b   1.000
_cell.length_c   1.000
_cell.angle_alpha   90.00
_cell.angle_beta   90.00
_cell.angle_gamma   90.00
#
_symmetry.space_group_name_H-M   'P 1'
#
loop_
_entity.id
_entity.type
_entity.pdbx_description
1 polymer ?
#
loop_
_entity_poly.entity_id
_entity_poly.type
_entity_poly.pdbx_seq_one_letter_code
_entity_poly.pdbx_strand_id
1 'polypeptide(L)'
;MSKNSPKDPNDTTGMSWAEKKRHAAKQARAKKQRAIEEANLAGDVEEYERLVNEVNKAKDERLAAKVEGRKLREKIKESLPSGGGRKWADNDTARAVRSGRSAPGVQRNAQTQWNMQAGEMVRLVSKAEAWTENYMAKVLGKGSIGILLDPPRGDRAAVMFGQDVFMIECKKLRAVRDED
;
A
#
# COMPACT_ATOMS: atom_id res chain seq x y z
N MET A 1 11.09 15.94 40.03
CA MET A 1 9.73 15.86 39.44
C MET A 1 9.76 14.83 38.32
N SER A 2 9.14 13.67 38.53
CA SER A 2 9.08 12.57 37.55
C SER A 2 8.21 12.99 36.35
N LYS A 3 8.79 13.04 35.14
CA LYS A 3 8.12 13.49 33.89
C LYS A 3 7.79 12.34 32.93
N ASN A 4 7.65 11.10 33.41
CA ASN A 4 7.18 10.00 32.58
C ASN A 4 5.96 9.35 33.24
N SER A 5 4.81 10.01 33.13
CA SER A 5 3.53 9.31 33.29
C SER A 5 3.43 8.24 32.21
N PRO A 6 2.95 7.02 32.52
CA PRO A 6 2.77 5.97 31.51
C PRO A 6 1.88 6.52 30.39
N LYS A 7 2.38 6.48 29.15
CA LYS A 7 1.56 6.81 27.97
C LYS A 7 0.37 5.86 27.96
N ASP A 8 -0.83 6.45 27.93
CA ASP A 8 -2.08 5.71 27.88
C ASP A 8 -2.04 4.74 26.69
N PRO A 9 -2.25 3.42 26.85
CA PRO A 9 -2.17 2.46 25.75
C PRO A 9 -3.19 2.71 24.62
N ASN A 10 -4.16 3.60 24.88
CA ASN A 10 -5.16 4.08 23.93
C ASN A 10 -4.80 5.41 23.25
N ASP A 11 -3.67 6.04 23.61
CA ASP A 11 -3.23 7.28 22.99
C ASP A 11 -2.76 7.01 21.55
N THR A 12 -3.48 7.58 20.58
CA THR A 12 -3.18 7.48 19.14
C THR A 12 -2.57 8.76 18.57
N THR A 13 -2.16 9.69 19.44
CA THR A 13 -1.55 10.95 19.05
C THR A 13 -0.24 10.70 18.30
N GLY A 14 -0.13 11.24 17.07
CA GLY A 14 1.03 11.05 16.20
C GLY A 14 0.97 9.83 15.27
N MET A 15 -0.05 8.95 15.39
CA MET A 15 -0.22 7.82 14.47
C MET A 15 -0.87 8.24 13.15
N SER A 16 -0.40 7.68 12.04
CA SER A 16 -1.06 7.77 10.74
C SER A 16 -2.40 7.03 10.72
N TRP A 17 -3.26 7.32 9.74
CA TRP A 17 -4.57 6.66 9.62
C TRP A 17 -4.47 5.13 9.47
N ALA A 18 -3.48 4.64 8.73
CA ALA A 18 -3.24 3.21 8.58
C ALA A 18 -2.82 2.56 9.90
N GLU A 19 -2.01 3.25 10.71
CA GLU A 19 -1.59 2.80 12.03
C GLU A 19 -2.75 2.80 13.02
N LYS A 20 -3.60 3.84 13.02
CA LYS A 20 -4.82 3.89 13.83
C LYS A 20 -5.75 2.71 13.53
N LYS A 21 -5.95 2.36 12.26
CA LYS A 21 -6.74 1.18 11.87
C LYS A 21 -6.13 -0.13 12.39
N ARG A 22 -4.80 -0.30 12.29
CA ARG A 22 -4.10 -1.49 12.80
C ARG A 22 -4.17 -1.58 14.33
N HIS A 23 -4.00 -0.44 15.00
CA HIS A 23 -4.08 -0.33 16.46
C HIS A 23 -5.48 -0.65 16.97
N ALA A 24 -6.52 -0.07 16.38
CA ALA A 24 -7.92 -0.40 16.69
C ALA A 24 -8.23 -1.89 16.47
N ALA A 25 -7.74 -2.49 15.38
CA ALA A 25 -7.91 -3.92 15.13
C ALA A 25 -7.17 -4.79 16.17
N LYS A 26 -5.99 -4.35 16.63
CA LYS A 26 -5.23 -5.03 17.69
C LYS A 26 -5.96 -4.95 19.04
N GLN A 27 -6.53 -3.80 19.36
CA GLN A 27 -7.33 -3.61 20.58
C GLN A 27 -8.60 -4.47 20.57
N ALA A 28 -9.33 -4.50 19.46
CA ALA A 28 -10.51 -5.34 19.34
C ALA A 28 -10.19 -6.84 19.55
N ARG A 29 -9.07 -7.32 19.01
CA ARG A 29 -8.59 -8.70 19.26
C ARG A 29 -8.22 -8.92 20.72
N ALA A 30 -7.47 -7.99 21.31
CA ALA A 30 -7.09 -8.08 22.72
C ALA A 30 -8.31 -8.08 23.65
N LYS A 31 -9.36 -7.30 23.33
CA LYS A 31 -10.62 -7.29 24.09
C LYS A 31 -11.33 -8.64 24.02
N LYS A 32 -11.45 -9.23 22.83
CA LYS A 32 -12.05 -10.58 22.68
C LYS A 32 -11.24 -11.65 23.42
N GLN A 33 -9.91 -11.57 23.34
CA GLN A 33 -9.03 -12.52 24.04
C GLN A 33 -9.16 -12.40 25.56
N ARG A 34 -9.23 -11.17 26.10
CA ARG A 34 -9.47 -10.94 27.52
C ARG A 34 -10.82 -11.48 27.99
N ALA A 35 -11.88 -11.32 27.19
CA ALA A 35 -13.19 -11.88 27.51
C ALA A 35 -13.17 -13.42 27.58
N ILE A 36 -12.42 -14.07 26.69
CA ILE A 36 -12.20 -15.52 26.72
C ILE A 36 -11.42 -15.92 27.99
N GLU A 37 -10.36 -15.20 28.30
CA GLU A 37 -9.55 -15.45 29.51
C GLU A 37 -10.35 -15.24 30.79
N GLU A 38 -11.18 -14.19 30.84
CA GLU A 38 -12.06 -13.87 31.97
C GLU A 38 -13.15 -14.92 32.18
N ALA A 39 -13.80 -15.39 31.10
CA ALA A 39 -14.76 -16.49 31.18
C ALA A 39 -14.11 -17.79 31.67
N ASN A 40 -12.90 -18.11 31.20
CA ASN A 40 -12.14 -19.26 31.67
C ASN A 40 -11.75 -19.14 33.16
N LEU A 41 -11.38 -17.94 33.60
CA LEU A 41 -10.97 -17.68 34.99
C LEU A 41 -12.17 -17.66 35.95
N ALA A 42 -13.34 -17.25 35.46
CA ALA A 42 -14.61 -17.34 36.17
C ALA A 42 -15.17 -18.78 36.24
N GLY A 43 -14.61 -19.71 35.46
CA GLY A 43 -15.07 -21.10 35.39
C GLY A 43 -16.37 -21.28 34.61
N ASP A 44 -16.78 -20.30 33.81
CA ASP A 44 -17.97 -20.36 32.96
C ASP A 44 -17.63 -21.06 31.63
N VAL A 45 -17.83 -22.37 31.61
CA VAL A 45 -17.48 -23.23 30.47
C VAL A 45 -18.36 -22.93 29.25
N GLU A 46 -19.64 -22.62 29.45
CA GLU A 46 -20.57 -22.34 28.33
C GLU A 46 -20.23 -21.01 27.65
N GLU A 47 -19.97 -19.96 28.43
CA GLU A 47 -19.57 -18.64 27.93
C GLU A 47 -18.21 -18.74 27.21
N TYR A 48 -17.25 -19.48 27.78
CA TYR A 48 -15.94 -19.72 27.17
C TYR A 48 -16.05 -20.42 25.80
N GLU A 49 -16.78 -21.53 25.73
CA GLU A 49 -16.95 -22.29 24.49
C GLU A 49 -17.66 -21.46 23.42
N ARG A 50 -18.67 -20.67 23.80
CA ARG A 50 -19.38 -19.76 22.89
C ARG A 50 -18.44 -18.72 22.28
N LEU A 51 -17.62 -18.06 23.10
CA LEU A 51 -16.68 -17.03 22.66
C LEU A 51 -15.57 -17.60 21.78
N VAL A 52 -15.05 -18.78 22.12
CA VAL A 52 -14.04 -19.47 21.30
C VAL A 52 -14.62 -19.89 19.95
N ASN A 53 -15.84 -20.43 19.93
CA ASN A 53 -16.52 -20.83 18.70
C ASN A 53 -16.80 -19.64 17.78
N GLU A 54 -17.20 -18.49 18.32
CA GLU A 54 -17.39 -17.26 17.52
C GLU A 54 -16.08 -16.83 16.84
N VAL A 55 -14.97 -16.86 17.58
CA VAL A 55 -13.64 -16.50 17.05
C VAL A 55 -13.19 -17.49 15.97
N ASN A 56 -13.40 -18.78 16.17
CA ASN A 56 -13.03 -19.81 15.21
C ASN A 56 -13.89 -19.72 13.94
N LYS A 57 -15.21 -19.55 14.07
CA LYS A 57 -16.11 -19.33 12.94
C LYS A 57 -15.68 -18.15 12.07
N ALA A 58 -15.33 -17.02 12.69
CA ALA A 58 -14.85 -15.85 11.94
C ALA A 58 -13.51 -16.11 11.21
N LYS A 59 -12.63 -16.96 11.75
CA LYS A 59 -11.39 -17.38 11.07
C LYS A 59 -11.71 -18.29 9.88
N ASP A 60 -12.63 -19.23 10.05
CA ASP A 60 -13.02 -20.20 9.04
C ASP A 60 -13.72 -19.52 7.87
N GLU A 61 -14.64 -18.58 8.12
CA GLU A 61 -15.27 -17.75 7.08
C GLU A 61 -14.24 -16.97 6.26
N ARG A 62 -13.22 -16.40 6.94
CA ARG A 62 -12.13 -15.71 6.25
C ARG A 62 -11.28 -16.65 5.41
N LEU A 63 -11.02 -17.87 5.90
CA LEU A 63 -10.27 -18.88 5.16
C LEU A 63 -11.06 -19.33 3.93
N ALA A 64 -12.35 -19.62 4.09
CA ALA A 64 -13.27 -19.97 3.01
C ALA A 64 -13.29 -18.88 1.93
N ALA A 65 -13.43 -17.61 2.31
CA ALA A 65 -13.40 -16.49 1.37
C ALA A 65 -12.08 -16.39 0.58
N LYS A 66 -10.93 -16.70 1.23
CA LYS A 66 -9.63 -16.75 0.54
C LYS A 66 -9.54 -17.91 -0.44
N VAL A 67 -10.05 -19.08 -0.06
CA VAL A 67 -10.08 -20.28 -0.91
C VAL A 67 -10.97 -20.03 -2.13
N GLU A 68 -12.18 -19.50 -1.93
CA GLU A 68 -13.09 -19.13 -3.02
C GLU A 68 -12.47 -18.06 -3.94
N GLY A 69 -11.79 -17.06 -3.37
CA GLY A 69 -11.03 -16.09 -4.16
C GLY A 69 -9.89 -16.70 -4.98
N ARG A 70 -9.23 -17.76 -4.48
CA ARG A 70 -8.20 -18.50 -5.22
C ARG A 70 -8.82 -19.33 -6.34
N LYS A 71 -9.88 -20.10 -6.05
CA LYS A 71 -10.64 -20.87 -7.05
C LYS A 71 -11.15 -19.98 -8.18
N LEU A 72 -11.66 -18.79 -7.86
CA LEU A 72 -12.10 -17.83 -8.85
C LEU A 72 -10.95 -17.37 -9.76
N ARG A 73 -9.76 -17.09 -9.19
CA ARG A 73 -8.58 -16.73 -9.98
C ARG A 73 -8.12 -17.87 -10.88
N GLU A 74 -8.14 -19.10 -10.39
CA GLU A 74 -7.82 -20.30 -11.17
C GLU A 74 -8.81 -20.47 -12.31
N LYS A 75 -10.11 -20.38 -12.04
CA LYS A 75 -11.17 -20.45 -13.05
C LYS A 75 -11.05 -19.35 -14.11
N ILE A 76 -10.72 -18.12 -13.69
CA ILE A 76 -10.43 -17.02 -14.61
C ILE A 76 -9.22 -17.37 -15.48
N LYS A 77 -8.14 -17.88 -14.88
CA LYS A 77 -6.92 -18.28 -15.59
C LYS A 77 -7.17 -19.43 -16.57
N GLU A 78 -8.01 -20.40 -16.23
CA GLU A 78 -8.44 -21.48 -17.12
C GLU A 78 -9.34 -20.98 -18.27
N SER A 79 -10.23 -20.03 -17.99
CA SER A 79 -11.08 -19.40 -19.02
C SER A 79 -10.30 -18.48 -19.96
N LEU A 80 -9.14 -17.99 -19.52
CA LEU A 80 -8.23 -17.21 -20.35
C LEU A 80 -7.36 -18.17 -21.17
N PRO A 81 -7.23 -17.97 -22.49
CA PRO A 81 -6.38 -18.82 -23.31
C PRO A 81 -4.93 -18.78 -22.78
N SER A 82 -4.41 -19.94 -22.38
CA SER A 82 -3.02 -20.09 -21.95
C SER A 82 -2.08 -19.77 -23.13
N GLY A 83 -0.99 -19.06 -22.84
CA GLY A 83 -0.09 -18.51 -23.86
C GLY A 83 0.38 -19.57 -24.87
N GLY A 84 0.03 -19.33 -26.14
CA GLY A 84 0.47 -20.15 -27.27
C GLY A 84 -0.37 -19.93 -28.54
N GLY A 85 -1.65 -19.59 -28.40
CA GLY A 85 -2.52 -19.26 -29.54
C GLY A 85 -2.77 -17.75 -29.64
N ARG A 86 -2.28 -17.10 -30.69
CA ARG A 86 -2.67 -15.74 -31.06
C ARG A 86 -4.21 -15.62 -31.14
N LYS A 87 -4.83 -15.05 -30.11
CA LYS A 87 -6.19 -14.46 -30.15
C LYS A 87 -6.26 -13.15 -29.35
N TRP A 88 -5.18 -12.38 -29.33
CA TRP A 88 -5.15 -11.04 -28.71
C TRP A 88 -6.10 -10.03 -29.38
N ALA A 89 -6.73 -10.40 -30.49
CA ALA A 89 -7.58 -9.51 -31.26
C ALA A 89 -8.99 -9.32 -30.68
N ASP A 90 -9.61 -10.34 -30.03
CA ASP A 90 -11.08 -10.36 -29.92
C ASP A 90 -11.68 -10.74 -28.54
N ASN A 91 -10.92 -10.74 -27.44
CA ASN A 91 -11.59 -10.84 -26.12
C ASN A 91 -12.02 -9.45 -25.61
N ASP A 92 -13.20 -9.38 -24.97
CA ASP A 92 -13.75 -8.12 -24.46
C ASP A 92 -12.82 -7.43 -23.46
N THR A 93 -11.98 -8.21 -22.77
CA THR A 93 -10.92 -7.74 -21.88
C THR A 93 -9.84 -6.95 -22.62
N ALA A 94 -9.36 -7.41 -23.78
CA ALA A 94 -8.38 -6.73 -24.61
C ALA A 94 -8.99 -5.52 -25.32
N ARG A 95 -10.28 -5.58 -25.67
CA ARG A 95 -11.04 -4.42 -26.16
C ARG A 95 -11.20 -3.36 -25.08
N ALA A 96 -11.51 -3.74 -23.85
CA ALA A 96 -11.58 -2.85 -22.69
C ALA A 96 -10.21 -2.21 -22.39
N VAL A 97 -9.13 -3.00 -22.36
CA VAL A 97 -7.77 -2.47 -22.11
C VAL A 97 -7.33 -1.46 -23.18
N ARG A 98 -7.62 -1.71 -24.48
CA ARG A 98 -7.34 -0.77 -25.59
C ARG A 98 -8.17 0.50 -25.53
N SER A 99 -9.46 0.39 -25.21
CA SER A 99 -10.38 1.53 -25.07
C SER A 99 -10.22 2.30 -23.76
N GLY A 100 -9.25 1.92 -22.91
CA GLY A 100 -9.03 2.58 -21.62
C GLY A 100 -10.00 2.16 -20.51
N ARG A 101 -10.90 1.21 -20.77
CA ARG A 101 -11.94 0.76 -19.83
C ARG A 101 -11.40 -0.26 -18.84
N SER A 102 -11.86 -0.18 -17.59
CA SER A 102 -11.51 -1.14 -16.53
C SER A 102 -12.10 -2.52 -16.83
N ALA A 103 -11.30 -3.57 -16.69
CA ALA A 103 -11.72 -4.96 -16.88
C ALA A 103 -11.51 -5.79 -15.60
N PRO A 104 -12.50 -6.58 -15.14
CA PRO A 104 -12.39 -7.40 -13.94
C PRO A 104 -11.26 -8.43 -14.08
N GLY A 105 -10.40 -8.54 -13.05
CA GLY A 105 -9.33 -9.55 -13.00
C GLY A 105 -8.04 -9.20 -13.76
N VAL A 106 -8.05 -8.16 -14.60
CA VAL A 106 -6.84 -7.61 -15.21
C VAL A 106 -6.37 -6.44 -14.37
N GLN A 107 -5.45 -6.71 -13.43
CA GLN A 107 -4.67 -5.62 -12.86
C GLN A 107 -3.80 -5.08 -13.99
N ARG A 108 -4.07 -3.85 -14.44
CA ARG A 108 -3.06 -3.11 -15.21
C ARG A 108 -1.82 -3.12 -14.34
N ASN A 109 -0.76 -3.81 -14.79
CA ASN A 109 0.56 -3.52 -14.27
C ASN A 109 0.73 -2.04 -14.54
N ALA A 110 0.67 -1.23 -13.48
CA ALA A 110 1.17 0.13 -13.52
C ALA A 110 2.69 -0.01 -13.69
N GLN A 111 3.11 -0.34 -14.91
CA GLN A 111 4.43 0.01 -15.36
C GLN A 111 4.41 1.52 -15.24
N THR A 112 4.92 2.01 -14.11
CA THR A 112 4.84 3.41 -13.74
C THR A 112 5.90 4.07 -14.59
N GLN A 113 5.57 4.22 -15.87
CA GLN A 113 6.38 4.97 -16.82
C GLN A 113 6.18 6.42 -16.41
N TRP A 114 7.19 6.94 -15.74
CA TRP A 114 7.28 8.32 -15.38
C TRP A 114 7.63 9.08 -16.66
N ASN A 115 6.66 9.79 -17.24
CA ASN A 115 6.83 10.61 -18.44
C ASN A 115 7.63 11.89 -18.13
N MET A 116 8.86 11.74 -17.66
CA MET A 116 9.80 12.83 -17.38
C MET A 116 11.10 12.60 -18.15
N GLN A 117 11.67 13.65 -18.73
CA GLN A 117 12.93 13.60 -19.49
C GLN A 117 14.10 14.16 -18.67
N ALA A 118 15.32 13.69 -18.94
CA ALA A 118 16.51 14.30 -18.38
C ALA A 118 16.59 15.78 -18.77
N GLY A 119 17.00 16.62 -17.82
CA GLY A 119 17.04 18.08 -17.96
C GLY A 119 15.71 18.78 -17.62
N GLU A 120 14.59 18.06 -17.47
CA GLU A 120 13.33 18.70 -17.09
C GLU A 120 13.37 19.24 -15.66
N MET A 121 12.75 20.40 -15.47
CA MET A 121 12.47 20.92 -14.13
C MET A 121 11.38 20.08 -13.48
N VAL A 122 11.61 19.68 -12.24
CA VAL A 122 10.69 18.85 -11.46
C VAL A 122 10.37 19.52 -10.13
N ARG A 123 9.10 19.43 -9.73
CA ARG A 123 8.61 19.92 -8.43
C ARG A 123 8.21 18.75 -7.53
N LEU A 124 8.53 18.86 -6.25
CA LEU A 124 8.07 17.91 -5.23
C LEU A 124 6.59 18.13 -4.88
N VAL A 125 5.76 17.10 -5.06
CA VAL A 125 4.33 17.13 -4.70
C VAL A 125 4.10 16.91 -3.21
N SER A 126 5.05 16.27 -2.52
CA SER A 126 5.01 15.96 -1.10
C SER A 126 6.41 16.01 -0.51
N LYS A 127 6.51 16.02 0.83
CA LYS A 127 7.82 15.94 1.50
C LYS A 127 8.56 14.68 1.06
N ALA A 128 9.83 14.85 0.66
CA ALA A 128 10.65 13.77 0.13
C ALA A 128 11.90 13.58 0.97
N GLU A 129 12.25 12.33 1.22
CA GLU A 129 13.56 11.99 1.77
C GLU A 129 14.56 12.06 0.62
N ALA A 130 15.58 12.90 0.79
CA ALA A 130 16.69 13.05 -0.14
C ALA A 130 17.81 12.12 0.29
N TRP A 131 18.10 11.14 -0.57
CA TRP A 131 19.13 10.14 -0.35
C TRP A 131 20.36 10.51 -1.17
N THR A 132 21.55 10.30 -0.61
CA THR A 132 22.74 10.06 -1.42
C THR A 132 22.78 8.59 -1.83
N GLU A 133 23.81 8.13 -2.54
CA GLU A 133 23.93 6.72 -2.91
C GLU A 133 23.86 5.76 -1.71
N ASN A 134 24.32 6.20 -0.53
CA ASN A 134 24.53 5.31 0.62
C ASN A 134 23.65 5.61 1.85
N TYR A 135 23.15 6.84 2.02
CA TYR A 135 22.39 7.20 3.22
C TYR A 135 21.39 8.35 2.98
N MET A 136 20.42 8.51 3.90
CA MET A 136 19.48 9.63 3.87
C MET A 136 20.21 10.91 4.31
N ALA A 137 20.29 11.90 3.44
CA ALA A 137 20.98 13.16 3.73
C ALA A 137 20.07 14.19 4.41
N LYS A 138 18.87 14.42 3.86
CA LYS A 138 17.92 15.41 4.39
C LYS A 138 16.48 15.15 3.95
N VAL A 139 15.52 15.83 4.58
CA VAL A 139 14.13 15.84 4.12
C VAL A 139 13.86 17.15 3.38
N LEU A 140 13.45 17.04 2.13
CA LEU A 140 13.05 18.17 1.28
C LEU A 140 11.55 18.46 1.47
N GLY A 141 11.22 19.76 1.49
CA GLY A 141 9.86 20.25 1.62
C GLY A 141 9.00 19.96 0.38
N LYS A 142 7.67 19.97 0.56
CA LYS A 142 6.75 20.01 -0.58
C LYS A 142 6.99 21.33 -1.34
N GLY A 143 6.97 21.26 -2.67
CA GLY A 143 7.10 22.42 -3.55
C GLY A 143 8.53 22.76 -3.95
N SER A 144 9.55 22.11 -3.38
CA SER A 144 10.94 22.31 -3.81
C SER A 144 11.09 21.94 -5.29
N ILE A 145 11.84 22.77 -6.02
CA ILE A 145 12.08 22.63 -7.45
C ILE A 145 13.52 22.17 -7.65
N GLY A 146 13.71 21.18 -8.51
CA GLY A 146 15.01 20.68 -8.90
C GLY A 146 15.06 20.36 -10.39
N ILE A 147 16.23 19.99 -10.87
CA ILE A 147 16.44 19.57 -12.26
C ILE A 147 16.69 18.06 -12.26
N LEU A 148 15.91 17.33 -13.05
CA LEU A 148 16.08 15.89 -13.22
C LEU A 148 17.35 15.63 -14.05
N LEU A 149 18.29 14.86 -13.52
CA LEU A 149 19.55 14.57 -14.23
C LEU A 149 19.42 13.37 -15.17
N ASP A 150 18.75 12.32 -14.70
CA ASP A 150 18.54 11.08 -15.45
C ASP A 150 17.05 10.78 -15.62
N PRO A 151 16.65 10.18 -16.76
CA PRO A 151 15.28 9.75 -16.91
C PRO A 151 14.95 8.69 -15.85
N PRO A 152 13.77 8.75 -15.21
CA PRO A 152 13.35 7.82 -14.17
C PRO A 152 13.22 6.39 -14.70
N ARG A 153 14.24 5.55 -14.48
CA ARG A 153 14.26 4.13 -14.89
C ARG A 153 13.65 3.17 -13.86
N GLY A 154 13.26 3.66 -12.69
CA GLY A 154 12.71 2.88 -11.59
C GLY A 154 12.04 3.73 -10.53
N ASP A 155 12.16 3.33 -9.27
CA ASP A 155 11.47 3.98 -8.15
C ASP A 155 12.12 5.28 -7.69
N ARG A 156 13.42 5.48 -7.97
CA ARG A 156 14.18 6.68 -7.62
C ARG A 156 14.86 7.28 -8.85
N ALA A 157 15.01 8.59 -8.85
CA ALA A 157 15.72 9.36 -9.87
C ALA A 157 16.68 10.36 -9.23
N ALA A 158 17.79 10.64 -9.92
CA ALA A 158 18.74 11.65 -9.53
C ALA A 158 18.19 13.04 -9.89
N VAL A 159 18.01 13.88 -8.88
CA VAL A 159 17.50 15.25 -9.02
C VAL A 159 18.46 16.20 -8.33
N MET A 160 18.86 17.24 -9.06
CA MET A 160 19.70 18.31 -8.56
C MET A 160 18.82 19.40 -7.92
N PHE A 161 19.06 19.71 -6.65
CA PHE A 161 18.43 20.81 -5.93
C PHE A 161 19.49 21.85 -5.56
N GLY A 162 19.52 22.97 -6.29
CA GLY A 162 20.59 23.94 -6.15
C GLY A 162 21.92 23.36 -6.63
N GLN A 163 22.89 23.21 -5.72
CA GLN A 163 24.22 22.66 -6.02
C GLN A 163 24.36 21.17 -5.68
N ASP A 164 23.39 20.59 -4.97
CA ASP A 164 23.47 19.22 -4.49
C ASP A 164 22.66 18.26 -5.39
N VAL A 165 23.15 17.04 -5.57
CA VAL A 165 22.43 15.96 -6.27
C VAL A 165 21.92 14.93 -5.28
N PHE A 166 20.63 14.59 -5.37
CA PHE A 166 19.99 13.60 -4.51
C PHE A 166 19.17 12.60 -5.30
N MET A 167 19.09 11.37 -4.77
CA MET A 167 18.16 10.35 -5.20
C MET A 167 16.82 10.55 -4.52
N ILE A 168 15.78 10.80 -5.32
CA ILE A 168 14.41 11.06 -4.86
C ILE A 168 13.46 10.02 -5.45
N GLU A 169 12.46 9.61 -4.66
CA GLU A 169 11.39 8.75 -5.15
C GLU A 169 10.59 9.41 -6.29
N CYS A 170 10.52 8.74 -7.45
CA CYS A 170 9.87 9.25 -8.66
C CYS A 170 8.39 9.62 -8.45
N LYS A 171 7.68 8.89 -7.58
CA LYS A 171 6.28 9.18 -7.23
C LYS A 171 6.04 10.57 -6.64
N LYS A 172 7.08 11.16 -6.04
CA LYS A 172 7.04 12.49 -5.42
C LYS A 172 7.36 13.62 -6.40
N LEU A 173 7.83 13.29 -7.60
CA LEU A 173 8.23 14.24 -8.64
C LEU A 173 7.11 14.48 -9.64
N ARG A 174 6.97 15.72 -10.10
CA ARG A 174 6.17 16.09 -11.28
C ARG A 174 6.98 17.05 -12.12
N ALA A 175 6.96 16.85 -13.44
CA ALA A 175 7.50 17.83 -14.37
C ALA A 175 6.79 19.17 -14.19
N VAL A 176 7.55 20.25 -14.14
CA VAL A 176 7.05 21.61 -14.27
C VAL A 176 7.03 21.88 -15.76
N ARG A 177 5.83 21.91 -16.34
CA ARG A 177 5.59 22.38 -17.70
C ARG A 177 4.92 23.74 -17.57
N ASP A 178 5.25 24.69 -18.43
CA ASP A 178 4.71 26.06 -18.43
C ASP A 178 3.21 26.12 -18.82
N GLU A 179 2.43 25.09 -18.51
CA GLU A 179 0.98 25.07 -18.65
C GLU A 179 0.35 25.53 -17.32
N ASP A 180 0.60 26.79 -16.96
CA ASP A 180 -0.22 27.69 -16.14
C ASP A 180 0.39 29.11 -16.14
#